data_AF-A0A951RAN9-F1
#
_entry.id   AF-A0A951RAN9-F1
#
_cell.length_a   1.000
_cell.length_b   1.000
_cell.length_c   1.000
_cell.angle_alpha   90.00
_cell.angle_beta   90.00
_cell.angle_gamma   90.00
#
_symmetry.space_group_name_H-M   'P 1'
#
loop_
_entity.id
_entity.type
_entity.pdbx_description
1 polymer ?
#
loop_
_entity_poly.entity_id
_entity_poly.type
_entity_poly.pdbx_seq_one_letter_code
_entity_poly.pdbx_strand_id
1 'polypeptide(L)' 'VFCSSDEEYTEMIPAVKAIKEKAHDTQVVVAGNPKEIMDQLNEAGVGHYIHLRTNALESLQRFNDVLGIA' A
#
# COMPACT_ATOMS: atom_id res chain seq x y z
N VAL A 1 -2.87 -2.09 5.76
CA VAL A 1 -2.44 -3.01 4.69
C VAL A 1 -3.69 -3.65 4.11
N PHE A 2 -3.89 -3.55 2.80
CA PHE A 2 -4.97 -4.25 2.09
C PHE A 2 -4.46 -5.60 1.60
N CYS A 3 -5.25 -6.66 1.84
CA CYS A 3 -4.89 -8.04 1.52
C CYS A 3 -6.14 -8.74 0.97
N SER A 4 -6.27 -8.72 -0.35
CA SER A 4 -7.38 -9.30 -1.11
C SER A 4 -6.85 -9.93 -2.40
N SER A 5 -7.76 -10.37 -3.27
CA SER A 5 -7.40 -10.74 -4.65
C SER A 5 -7.03 -9.50 -5.48
N ASP A 6 -6.27 -9.73 -6.56
CA ASP A 6 -5.86 -8.64 -7.48
C ASP A 6 -7.07 -7.95 -8.14
N GLU A 7 -8.14 -8.72 -8.38
CA GLU A 7 -9.40 -8.26 -9.00
C GLU A 7 -10.17 -7.29 -8.08
N GLU A 8 -10.17 -7.56 -6.78
CA GLU A 8 -10.93 -6.78 -5.78
C GLU A 8 -10.26 -5.44 -5.42
N TYR A 9 -8.97 -5.25 -5.72
CA TYR A 9 -8.27 -4.01 -5.37
C TYR A 9 -8.82 -2.76 -6.07
N THR A 10 -9.48 -2.93 -7.22
CA THR A 10 -10.18 -1.82 -7.91
C THR A 10 -11.27 -1.22 -7.03
N GLU A 11 -11.98 -2.06 -6.28
CA GLU A 11 -13.05 -1.63 -5.36
C GLU A 11 -12.51 -0.90 -4.13
N MET A 12 -11.21 -1.03 -3.86
CA MET A 12 -10.56 -0.41 -2.70
C MET A 12 -10.07 1.01 -2.96
N ILE A 13 -9.98 1.45 -4.23
CA ILE A 13 -9.55 2.80 -4.61
C ILE A 13 -10.29 3.92 -3.84
N PRO A 14 -11.63 3.90 -3.70
CA PRO A 14 -12.36 4.91 -2.92
C PRO A 14 -11.96 4.91 -1.45
N ALA A 15 -11.70 3.73 -0.86
CA ALA A 15 -11.27 3.61 0.52
C ALA A 15 -9.86 4.19 0.72
N VAL A 16 -8.94 3.95 -0.23
CA VAL A 16 -7.59 4.55 -0.21
C VAL A 16 -7.66 6.07 -0.21
N LYS A 17 -8.47 6.66 -1.10
CA LYS A 17 -8.66 8.12 -1.16
C LYS A 17 -9.21 8.67 0.15
N ALA A 18 -10.25 8.03 0.70
CA ALA A 18 -10.85 8.45 1.97
C ALA A 18 -9.86 8.37 3.15
N ILE A 19 -8.97 7.38 3.18
CA ILE A 19 -7.89 7.29 4.17
C ILE A 19 -6.94 8.48 4.02
N LYS A 20 -6.51 8.78 2.80
CA LYS A 20 -5.59 9.89 2.53
C LYS A 20 -6.19 11.27 2.82
N GLU A 21 -7.47 11.45 2.58
CA GLU A 21 -8.18 12.68 2.94
C GLU A 21 -8.27 12.88 4.46
N LYS A 22 -8.50 11.81 5.23
CA LYS A 22 -8.68 11.89 6.70
C LYS A 22 -7.37 11.84 7.48
N ALA A 23 -6.39 11.10 6.98
CA ALA A 23 -5.13 10.81 7.65
C ALA A 23 -4.02 10.67 6.61
N HIS A 24 -3.64 11.81 6.03
CA HIS A 24 -2.67 11.94 4.93
C HIS A 24 -1.38 11.12 5.13
N ASP A 25 -0.84 11.13 6.36
CA ASP A 25 0.44 10.51 6.70
C ASP A 25 0.36 8.98 6.89
N THR A 26 -0.85 8.41 6.86
CA THR A 26 -1.07 6.96 6.99
C THR A 26 -0.42 6.23 5.82
N GLN A 27 0.39 5.22 6.13
CA GLN A 27 1.00 4.36 5.12
C GLN A 27 -0.04 3.37 4.59
N VAL A 28 -0.39 3.50 3.31
CA VAL A 28 -1.26 2.55 2.62
C VAL A 28 -0.39 1.57 1.83
N VAL A 29 -0.60 0.28 2.08
CA VAL A 29 0.20 -0.81 1.53
C VAL A 29 -0.74 -1.85 0.92
N VAL A 30 -0.42 -2.35 -0.26
CA VAL A 30 -1.12 -3.46 -0.94
C VAL A 30 -0.28 -4.74 -0.85
N ALA A 31 -0.89 -5.83 -0.41
CA ALA A 31 -0.27 -7.16 -0.39
C ALA A 31 -0.50 -7.87 -1.73
N GLY A 32 0.36 -7.60 -2.71
CA GLY A 32 0.23 -8.12 -4.06
C GLY A 32 1.05 -7.33 -5.08
N ASN A 33 0.93 -7.71 -6.34
CA ASN A 33 1.53 -7.00 -7.47
C ASN A 33 0.54 -6.89 -8.64
N PRO A 34 -0.60 -6.19 -8.45
CA PRO A 34 -1.67 -6.11 -9.43
C PRO A 34 -1.29 -5.13 -10.56
N LYS A 35 -0.48 -5.62 -11.51
CA LYS A 35 0.15 -4.79 -12.56
C LYS A 35 -0.80 -3.95 -13.38
N GLU A 36 -2.03 -4.42 -13.59
CA GLU A 36 -3.01 -3.76 -14.46
C GLU A 36 -3.62 -2.50 -13.83
N ILE A 37 -3.57 -2.38 -12.50
CA ILE A 37 -4.23 -1.28 -11.75
C ILE A 37 -3.26 -0.52 -10.83
N MET A 38 -1.96 -0.85 -10.86
CA MET A 38 -0.95 -0.20 -10.02
C MET A 38 -0.94 1.32 -10.19
N ASP A 39 -1.09 1.83 -11.42
CA ASP A 39 -1.12 3.27 -11.66
C ASP A 39 -2.31 3.95 -10.97
N GLN A 40 -3.50 3.34 -11.04
CA GLN A 40 -4.71 3.84 -10.38
C GLN A 40 -4.58 3.80 -8.85
N LEU A 41 -3.95 2.75 -8.31
CA LEU A 41 -3.68 2.61 -6.88
C LEU A 41 -2.67 3.66 -6.39
N ASN A 42 -1.62 3.92 -7.17
CA ASN A 42 -0.64 4.96 -6.88
C ASN A 42 -1.30 6.35 -6.87
N GLU A 43 -2.12 6.66 -7.87
CA GLU A 43 -2.90 7.90 -7.95
C GLU A 43 -3.88 8.06 -6.78
N ALA A 44 -4.45 6.95 -6.29
CA ALA A 44 -5.31 6.95 -5.11
C ALA A 44 -4.54 7.24 -3.81
N GLY A 45 -3.24 6.98 -3.78
CA GLY A 45 -2.35 7.20 -2.63
C GLY A 45 -1.78 5.94 -1.98
N VAL A 46 -1.79 4.80 -2.68
CA VAL A 46 -1.01 3.62 -2.27
C VAL A 46 0.48 3.95 -2.44
N GLY A 47 1.27 3.74 -1.37
CA GLY A 47 2.69 4.08 -1.36
C GLY A 47 3.62 2.87 -1.42
N HIS A 48 3.13 1.68 -1.05
CA HIS A 48 3.97 0.49 -0.95
C HIS A 48 3.24 -0.77 -1.41
N TYR A 49 4.01 -1.70 -1.96
CA TYR A 49 3.55 -3.01 -2.38
C TYR A 49 4.44 -4.08 -1.76
N ILE A 50 3.83 -5.09 -1.16
CA ILE A 50 4.54 -6.25 -0.60
C ILE A 50 4.09 -7.49 -1.35
N HIS A 51 5.03 -8.18 -1.97
CA HIS A 51 4.81 -9.38 -2.76
C HIS A 51 5.94 -10.39 -2.53
N LEU A 52 5.87 -11.55 -3.18
CA LEU A 52 6.78 -12.68 -2.93
C LEU A 52 8.29 -12.37 -3.14
N ARG A 53 8.63 -11.32 -3.90
CA ARG A 53 10.02 -10.93 -4.18
C ARG A 53 10.48 -9.71 -3.37
N THR A 54 9.62 -9.17 -2.51
CA THR A 54 9.96 -8.06 -1.63
C THR A 54 11.02 -8.53 -0.62
N ASN A 55 12.11 -7.78 -0.48
CA ASN A 55 13.08 -8.04 0.59
C ASN A 55 12.43 -7.69 1.94
N ALA A 56 12.17 -8.71 2.75
CA ALA A 56 11.47 -8.56 4.02
C ALA A 56 12.25 -7.69 5.02
N LEU A 57 13.57 -7.89 5.14
CA LEU A 57 14.39 -7.15 6.10
C LEU A 57 14.39 -5.65 5.79
N GLU A 58 14.71 -5.29 4.55
CA GLU A 58 14.76 -3.89 4.10
C GLU A 58 13.39 -3.20 4.23
N SER A 59 12.31 -3.91 3.91
CA SER A 59 10.96 -3.35 4.01
C SER A 59 10.55 -3.10 5.45
N LEU A 60 10.83 -4.06 6.35
CA LEU A 60 10.51 -3.91 7.77
C LEU A 60 11.35 -2.81 8.43
N GLN A 61 12.63 -2.69 8.09
CA GLN A 61 13.47 -1.57 8.55
C GLN A 61 12.88 -0.24 8.10
N ARG A 62 12.53 -0.10 6.82
CA ARG A 62 11.88 1.11 6.30
C ARG A 62 10.59 1.45 7.04
N PHE A 63 9.73 0.46 7.32
CA PHE A 63 8.49 0.72 8.05
C PHE A 63 8.75 1.10 9.50
N ASN A 64 9.77 0.55 10.16
CA ASN A 64 10.17 1.00 11.50
C ASN A 64 10.59 2.48 11.48
N ASP A 65 11.40 2.89 10.50
CA ASP A 65 11.85 4.27 10.35
C ASP A 65 10.67 5.22 10.10
N VAL A 66 9.80 4.88 9.13
CA VAL A 66 8.64 5.72 8.75
C VAL A 66 7.60 5.81 9.87
N LEU A 67 7.48 4.78 10.71
CA LEU A 67 6.59 4.79 11.87
C LEU A 67 7.23 5.37 13.15
N GLY A 68 8.50 5.80 13.09
CA GLY A 68 9.22 6.38 14.23
C GLY A 68 9.50 5.39 15.35
N ILE A 69 9.64 4.10 15.03
CA ILE A 69 9.98 3.03 15.97
C ILE A 69 11.49 2.90 16.15
N ALA A 70 12.25 3.19 15.09
CA ALA A 70 13.71 3.10 15.02
C ALA A 70 14.34 4.44 14.65
#